data_AF-A0A8J3K0D0-F1
#
_entry.id   AF-A0A8J3K0D0-F1
#
_cell.length_a   1.000
_cell.length_b   1.000
_cell.length_c   1.000
_cell.angle_alpha   90.00
_cell.angle_beta   90.00
_cell.angle_gamma   90.00
#
_symmetry.space_group_name_H-M   'P 1'
#
loop_
_entity.id
_entity.type
_entity.pdbx_description
1 polymer ?
#
loop_
_entity_poly.entity_id
_entity_poly.type
_entity_poly.pdbx_seq_one_letter_code
_entity_poly.pdbx_strand_id
1 'polypeptide(L)'
;MDALMHLNASTAGLLAQVDDSLARWGAPEAHPVWQLLRRTGALPGDAVSGLAGWSPEPWRQQAAALRGHAEVTVALGGDLDRLPSWEGAAGDAFAQARQRISREARHRADQLHADAAFHEELADALAAGRSRVARGLARVAASAEAVALVTGVAVGAGSATGRSDGAIGEPAFGPDPTLRAQAAAAIAAALLADVDALLTELDGLLARGPAVAETKVVAADIPSTATTLRVEL
;
A
#
# COMPACT_ATOMS: atom_id res chain seq x y z
N MET A 1 0.22 7.32 18.30
CA MET A 1 -1.06 6.75 17.84
C MET A 1 -1.26 7.21 16.41
N ASP A 2 -1.64 6.31 15.51
CA ASP A 2 -1.78 6.65 14.09
C ASP A 2 -3.03 7.51 13.83
N ALA A 3 -2.89 8.54 12.97
CA ALA A 3 -3.93 9.52 12.74
C ALA A 3 -5.17 8.93 12.04
N LEU A 4 -4.96 8.01 11.09
CA LEU A 4 -6.07 7.35 10.40
C LEU A 4 -6.86 6.48 11.38
N MET A 5 -6.17 5.72 12.23
CA MET A 5 -6.80 4.89 13.25
C MET A 5 -7.65 5.72 14.22
N HIS A 6 -7.12 6.86 14.70
CA HIS A 6 -7.86 7.74 15.61
C HIS A 6 -9.09 8.37 14.92
N LEU A 7 -8.91 8.90 13.70
CA LEU A 7 -10.00 9.49 12.96
C LEU A 7 -11.09 8.48 12.62
N ASN A 8 -10.72 7.28 12.14
CA ASN A 8 -11.66 6.20 11.84
C ASN A 8 -12.55 5.88 13.05
N ALA A 9 -11.98 5.77 14.25
CA ALA A 9 -12.75 5.56 15.47
C ALA A 9 -13.71 6.72 15.77
N SER A 10 -13.26 7.97 15.61
CA SER A 10 -14.08 9.16 15.87
C SER A 10 -15.18 9.41 14.83
N THR A 11 -15.00 8.95 13.58
CA THR A 11 -15.92 9.17 12.46
C THR A 11 -16.70 7.91 12.07
N ALA A 12 -16.61 6.83 12.84
CA ALA A 12 -17.26 5.55 12.52
C ALA A 12 -18.77 5.69 12.26
N GLY A 13 -19.47 6.52 13.05
CA GLY A 13 -20.89 6.78 12.86
C GLY A 13 -21.21 7.51 11.54
N LEU A 14 -20.36 8.45 11.13
CA LEU A 14 -20.51 9.14 9.85
C LEU A 14 -20.32 8.17 8.68
N LEU A 15 -19.28 7.33 8.74
CA LEU A 15 -18.99 6.35 7.70
C LEU A 15 -20.11 5.30 7.58
N ALA A 16 -20.62 4.80 8.71
CA ALA A 16 -21.77 3.90 8.72
C ALA A 16 -23.00 4.55 8.05
N GLN A 17 -23.25 5.83 8.30
CA GLN A 17 -24.37 6.54 7.68
C GLN A 17 -24.19 6.77 6.17
N VAL A 18 -22.95 6.97 5.71
CA VAL A 18 -22.62 7.02 4.27
C VAL A 18 -22.92 5.67 3.63
N ASP A 19 -22.43 4.60 4.23
CA ASP A 19 -22.60 3.23 3.72
C ASP A 19 -24.07 2.82 3.69
N ASP A 20 -24.84 3.09 4.76
CA ASP A 20 -26.28 2.85 4.81
C ASP A 20 -27.04 3.66 3.76
N SER A 21 -26.65 4.92 3.53
CA SER A 21 -27.29 5.78 2.53
C SER A 21 -27.03 5.28 1.11
N LEU A 22 -25.80 4.85 0.81
CA LEU A 22 -25.46 4.25 -0.47
C LEU A 22 -26.17 2.91 -0.68
N ALA A 23 -26.25 2.07 0.34
CA ALA A 23 -26.94 0.78 0.26
C ALA A 23 -28.45 0.94 0.04
N ARG A 24 -29.07 1.94 0.68
CA ARG A 24 -30.51 2.15 0.64
C ARG A 24 -30.98 2.94 -0.59
N TRP A 25 -30.26 3.98 -0.98
CA TRP A 25 -30.70 4.94 -1.99
C TRP A 25 -29.80 4.97 -3.23
N GLY A 26 -28.61 4.36 -3.16
CA GLY A 26 -27.60 4.45 -4.20
C GLY A 26 -27.00 5.84 -4.33
N ALA A 27 -26.13 5.98 -5.33
CA ALA A 27 -25.66 7.27 -5.82
C ALA A 27 -26.39 7.63 -7.14
N PRO A 28 -26.42 8.92 -7.53
CA PRO A 28 -26.92 9.33 -8.84
C PRO A 28 -26.27 8.53 -9.98
N GLU A 29 -27.01 8.22 -11.04
CA GLU A 29 -26.58 7.28 -12.10
C GLU A 29 -25.25 7.67 -12.75
N ALA A 30 -25.05 8.96 -13.01
CA ALA A 30 -23.83 9.49 -13.62
C ALA A 30 -22.69 9.80 -12.60
N HIS A 31 -22.85 9.44 -11.32
CA HIS A 31 -21.89 9.81 -10.29
C HIS A 31 -20.59 8.96 -10.36
N PRO A 32 -19.39 9.57 -10.23
CA PRO A 32 -18.11 8.86 -10.36
C PRO A 32 -17.88 7.78 -9.30
N VAL A 33 -18.59 7.85 -8.17
CA VAL A 33 -18.49 6.87 -7.07
C VAL A 33 -18.74 5.43 -7.53
N TRP A 34 -19.58 5.22 -8.56
CA TRP A 34 -19.85 3.89 -9.08
C TRP A 34 -18.61 3.21 -9.68
N GLN A 35 -17.74 3.98 -10.34
CA GLN A 35 -16.49 3.45 -10.88
C GLN A 35 -15.53 3.10 -9.74
N LEU A 36 -15.45 3.97 -8.74
CA LEU A 36 -14.59 3.77 -7.56
C LEU A 36 -15.03 2.54 -6.77
N LEU A 37 -16.31 2.38 -6.47
CA LEU A 37 -16.86 1.20 -5.78
C LEU A 37 -16.55 -0.12 -6.51
N ARG A 38 -16.59 -0.12 -7.85
CA ARG A 38 -16.23 -1.31 -8.64
C ARG A 38 -14.73 -1.62 -8.60
N ARG A 39 -13.88 -0.58 -8.57
CA ARG A 39 -12.43 -0.74 -8.51
C ARG A 39 -11.94 -1.14 -7.12
N THR A 40 -12.45 -0.49 -6.08
CA THR A 40 -12.06 -0.77 -4.68
C THR A 40 -12.74 -2.02 -4.14
N GLY A 41 -13.90 -2.40 -4.68
CA GLY A 41 -14.65 -3.59 -4.26
C GLY A 41 -15.22 -3.51 -2.84
N ALA A 42 -15.20 -2.33 -2.21
CA ALA A 42 -15.59 -2.12 -0.83
C ALA A 42 -16.34 -0.79 -0.65
N LEU A 43 -17.24 -0.75 0.34
CA LEU A 43 -17.87 0.49 0.77
C LEU A 43 -16.84 1.43 1.44
N PRO A 44 -17.08 2.75 1.44
CA PRO A 44 -16.18 3.72 2.06
C PRO A 44 -15.80 3.40 3.50
N GLY A 45 -16.76 3.03 4.36
CA GLY A 45 -16.48 2.69 5.75
C GLY A 45 -15.58 1.46 5.89
N ASP A 46 -15.90 0.39 5.15
CA ASP A 46 -15.10 -0.84 5.12
C ASP A 46 -13.68 -0.59 4.59
N ALA A 47 -13.55 0.18 3.51
CA ALA A 47 -12.27 0.52 2.90
C ALA A 47 -11.37 1.31 3.87
N VAL A 48 -11.92 2.33 4.53
CA VAL A 48 -11.19 3.15 5.50
C VAL A 48 -10.83 2.33 6.75
N SER A 49 -11.75 1.51 7.25
CA SER A 49 -11.53 0.66 8.42
C SER A 49 -10.47 -0.41 8.15
N GLY A 50 -10.56 -1.10 7.00
CA GLY A 50 -9.58 -2.07 6.55
C GLY A 50 -8.19 -1.44 6.42
N LEU A 51 -8.10 -0.28 5.75
CA LEU A 51 -6.85 0.45 5.66
C LEU A 51 -6.32 0.86 7.03
N ALA A 52 -7.16 1.38 7.94
CA ALA A 52 -6.75 1.79 9.28
C ALA A 52 -6.10 0.63 10.07
N GLY A 53 -6.55 -0.60 9.84
CA GLY A 53 -6.00 -1.82 10.42
C GLY A 53 -4.64 -2.25 9.85
N TRP A 54 -4.21 -1.74 8.70
CA TRP A 54 -2.89 -2.07 8.14
C TRP A 54 -1.77 -1.39 8.93
N SER A 55 -0.61 -2.03 9.02
CA SER A 55 0.56 -1.47 9.71
C SER A 55 1.77 -1.48 8.77
N PRO A 56 2.47 -0.35 8.60
CA PRO A 56 3.76 -0.31 7.91
C PRO A 56 4.89 -1.01 8.69
N GLU A 57 4.74 -1.17 10.00
CA GLU A 57 5.82 -1.59 10.89
C GLU A 57 6.37 -3.00 10.62
N PRO A 58 5.55 -4.03 10.35
CA PRO A 58 6.06 -5.36 9.99
C PRO A 58 6.96 -5.34 8.75
N TRP A 59 6.65 -4.50 7.76
CA TRP A 59 7.45 -4.35 6.55
C TRP A 59 8.81 -3.72 6.85
N ARG A 60 8.86 -2.72 7.73
CA ARG A 60 10.12 -2.10 8.19
C ARG A 60 10.98 -3.08 8.97
N GLN A 61 10.37 -3.88 9.85
CA GLN A 61 11.07 -4.93 10.60
C GLN A 61 11.65 -5.98 9.68
N GLN A 62 10.88 -6.40 8.66
CA GLN A 62 11.37 -7.33 7.65
C GLN A 62 12.54 -6.74 6.85
N ALA A 63 12.47 -5.47 6.45
CA ALA A 63 13.58 -4.79 5.79
C ALA A 63 14.85 -4.76 6.65
N ALA A 64 14.71 -4.46 7.95
CA ALA A 64 15.84 -4.46 8.89
C ALA A 64 16.46 -5.87 9.05
N ALA A 65 15.62 -6.91 9.16
CA ALA A 65 16.10 -8.29 9.23
C ALA A 65 16.86 -8.70 7.95
N LEU A 66 16.34 -8.34 6.77
CA LEU A 66 16.99 -8.62 5.50
C LEU A 66 18.36 -7.92 5.37
N ARG A 67 18.49 -6.67 5.85
CA ARG A 67 19.80 -6.00 5.92
C ARG A 67 20.78 -6.72 6.84
N GLY A 68 20.33 -7.13 8.02
CA GLY A 68 21.17 -7.90 8.94
C GLY A 68 21.66 -9.21 8.31
N HIS A 69 20.80 -9.90 7.55
CA HIS A 69 21.21 -11.08 6.79
C HIS A 69 22.19 -10.76 5.66
N ALA A 70 22.00 -9.65 4.95
CA ALA A 70 22.93 -9.21 3.91
C ALA A 70 24.32 -8.94 4.49
N GLU A 71 24.40 -8.22 5.62
CA GLU A 71 25.66 -7.92 6.32
C GLU A 71 26.41 -9.18 6.73
N VAL A 72 25.70 -10.16 7.32
CA VAL A 72 26.29 -11.46 7.68
C VAL A 72 26.80 -12.20 6.43
N THR A 73 26.05 -12.15 5.33
CA THR A 73 26.43 -12.82 4.08
C THR A 73 27.68 -12.19 3.46
N VAL A 74 27.80 -10.86 3.48
CA VAL A 74 29.01 -10.15 3.05
C VAL A 74 30.20 -10.52 3.93
N ALA A 75 30.02 -10.56 5.25
CA ALA A 75 31.08 -10.91 6.19
C ALA A 75 31.62 -12.33 5.93
N LEU A 76 30.73 -13.31 5.70
CA LEU A 76 31.11 -14.69 5.37
C LEU A 76 31.95 -14.76 4.09
N GLY A 77 31.55 -14.06 3.03
CA GLY A 77 32.32 -13.98 1.79
C GLY A 77 33.70 -13.34 2.00
N GLY A 78 33.75 -12.27 2.78
CA GLY A 78 35.01 -11.58 3.12
C GLY A 78 35.95 -12.44 3.97
N ASP A 79 35.43 -13.21 4.92
CA ASP A 79 36.23 -14.12 5.75
C ASP A 79 36.81 -15.28 4.93
N LEU A 80 36.04 -15.80 3.98
CA LEU A 80 36.55 -16.78 3.01
C LEU A 80 37.71 -16.19 2.18
N ASP A 81 37.58 -14.96 1.68
CA ASP A 81 38.63 -14.32 0.90
C ASP A 81 39.95 -14.10 1.70
N ARG A 82 39.88 -14.03 3.03
CA ARG A 82 41.06 -13.87 3.92
C ARG A 82 41.77 -15.16 4.29
N LEU A 83 41.19 -16.34 4.00
CA LEU A 83 41.84 -17.61 4.32
C LEU A 83 43.23 -17.73 3.64
N PRO A 84 44.23 -18.32 4.31
CA PRO A 84 45.56 -18.49 3.71
C PRO A 84 45.52 -19.44 2.52
N SER A 85 46.32 -19.14 1.49
CA SER A 85 46.56 -20.07 0.39
C SER A 85 47.48 -21.21 0.83
N TRP A 86 47.27 -22.40 0.27
CA TRP A 86 48.22 -23.51 0.37
C TRP A 86 48.66 -23.94 -1.02
N GLU A 87 49.86 -24.50 -1.12
CA GLU A 87 50.47 -24.86 -2.41
C GLU A 87 50.02 -26.23 -2.92
N GLY A 88 50.09 -26.40 -4.25
CA GLY A 88 49.79 -27.64 -4.95
C GLY A 88 48.35 -27.73 -5.48
N ALA A 89 48.05 -28.78 -6.24
CA ALA A 89 46.79 -28.93 -6.98
C ALA A 89 45.54 -28.84 -6.09
N ALA A 90 45.60 -29.33 -4.85
CA ALA A 90 44.50 -29.21 -3.89
C ALA A 90 44.26 -27.74 -3.48
N GLY A 91 45.32 -26.92 -3.45
CA GLY A 91 45.26 -25.51 -3.08
C GLY A 91 44.66 -24.66 -4.16
N ASP A 92 45.03 -24.94 -5.41
CA ASP A 92 44.41 -24.32 -6.57
C ASP A 92 42.90 -24.64 -6.63
N ALA A 93 42.52 -25.91 -6.41
CA ALA A 93 41.13 -26.33 -6.37
C ALA A 93 40.35 -25.64 -5.24
N PHE A 94 40.94 -25.53 -4.04
CA PHE A 94 40.35 -24.82 -2.91
C PHE A 94 40.20 -23.32 -3.20
N ALA A 95 41.22 -22.67 -3.76
CA ALA A 95 41.18 -21.25 -4.11
C ALA A 95 40.07 -20.94 -5.12
N GLN A 96 39.88 -21.80 -6.14
CA GLN A 96 38.79 -21.68 -7.11
C GLN A 96 37.41 -21.84 -6.45
N ALA A 97 37.24 -22.86 -5.61
CA ALA A 97 35.98 -23.10 -4.89
C ALA A 97 35.63 -21.92 -3.98
N ARG A 98 36.61 -21.41 -3.24
CA ARG A 98 36.49 -20.26 -2.36
C ARG A 98 36.06 -19.00 -3.11
N GLN A 99 36.75 -18.66 -4.20
CA GLN A 99 36.37 -17.50 -5.02
C GLN A 99 34.93 -17.60 -5.56
N ARG A 100 34.50 -18.81 -5.96
CA ARG A 100 33.11 -19.04 -6.38
C ARG A 100 32.13 -18.77 -5.25
N ILE A 101 32.39 -19.28 -4.04
CA ILE A 101 31.51 -19.06 -2.88
C ILE A 101 31.50 -17.58 -2.48
N SER A 102 32.65 -16.89 -2.48
CA SER A 102 32.69 -15.45 -2.17
C SER A 102 31.94 -14.59 -3.20
N ARG A 103 31.93 -14.99 -4.47
CA ARG A 103 31.10 -14.33 -5.50
C ARG A 103 29.61 -14.57 -5.26
N GLU A 104 29.23 -15.81 -4.97
CA GLU A 104 27.85 -16.18 -4.67
C GLU A 104 27.32 -15.44 -3.43
N ALA A 105 28.13 -15.37 -2.37
CA ALA A 105 27.79 -14.64 -1.15
C ALA A 105 27.51 -13.16 -1.43
N ARG A 106 28.36 -12.50 -2.22
CA ARG A 106 28.13 -11.10 -2.63
C ARG A 106 26.84 -10.94 -3.42
N HIS A 107 26.62 -11.79 -4.42
CA HIS A 107 25.41 -11.75 -5.22
C HIS A 107 24.15 -11.95 -4.34
N ARG A 108 24.20 -12.88 -3.39
CA ARG A 108 23.09 -13.10 -2.46
C ARG A 108 22.87 -11.91 -1.52
N ALA A 109 23.93 -11.27 -1.05
CA ALA A 109 23.81 -10.05 -0.26
C ALA A 109 23.17 -8.90 -1.04
N ASP A 110 23.53 -8.73 -2.31
CA ASP A 110 22.94 -7.71 -3.19
C ASP A 110 21.43 -7.95 -3.37
N GLN A 111 21.01 -9.20 -3.56
CA GLN A 111 19.58 -9.56 -3.59
C GLN A 111 18.86 -9.22 -2.28
N LEU A 112 19.44 -9.58 -1.13
CA LEU A 112 18.87 -9.28 0.18
C LEU A 112 18.73 -7.77 0.42
N HIS A 113 19.70 -6.97 -0.04
CA HIS A 113 19.60 -5.52 0.01
C HIS A 113 18.48 -4.97 -0.88
N ALA A 114 18.33 -5.51 -2.10
CA ALA A 114 17.24 -5.14 -3.00
C ALA A 114 15.87 -5.48 -2.40
N ASP A 115 15.74 -6.67 -1.80
CA ASP A 115 14.52 -7.08 -1.09
C ASP A 115 14.23 -6.16 0.11
N ALA A 116 15.25 -5.78 0.87
CA ALA A 116 15.11 -4.87 2.01
C ALA A 116 14.63 -3.47 1.57
N ALA A 117 15.22 -2.93 0.51
CA ALA A 117 14.80 -1.64 -0.05
C ALA A 117 13.35 -1.68 -0.54
N PHE A 118 12.96 -2.77 -1.21
CA PHE A 118 11.59 -2.98 -1.65
C PHE A 118 10.57 -2.99 -0.50
N HIS A 119 10.90 -3.65 0.62
CA HIS A 119 10.03 -3.66 1.80
C HIS A 119 9.91 -2.26 2.45
N GLU A 120 10.96 -1.43 2.41
CA GLU A 120 10.86 -0.04 2.86
C GLU A 120 9.98 0.80 1.96
N GLU A 121 10.13 0.67 0.64
CA GLU A 121 9.29 1.40 -0.32
C GLU A 121 7.81 1.05 -0.14
N LEU A 122 7.48 -0.22 0.09
CA LEU A 122 6.11 -0.64 0.44
C LEU A 122 5.63 0.00 1.75
N ALA A 123 6.47 0.01 2.78
CA ALA A 123 6.13 0.59 4.08
C ALA A 123 5.90 2.12 3.97
N ASP A 124 6.72 2.81 3.18
CA ASP A 124 6.64 4.25 2.95
C ASP A 124 5.40 4.63 2.14
N ALA A 125 5.12 3.91 1.04
CA ALA A 125 3.91 4.09 0.25
C ALA A 125 2.65 3.88 1.09
N LEU A 126 2.61 2.82 1.91
CA LEU A 126 1.50 2.58 2.82
C LEU A 126 1.34 3.69 3.85
N ALA A 127 2.43 4.15 4.47
CA ALA A 127 2.38 5.24 5.46
C ALA A 127 1.90 6.56 4.83
N ALA A 128 2.37 6.88 3.62
CA ALA A 128 1.97 8.06 2.87
C ALA A 128 0.49 8.01 2.45
N GLY A 129 0.03 6.86 1.95
CA GLY A 129 -1.36 6.64 1.58
C GLY A 129 -2.31 6.73 2.77
N ARG A 130 -1.98 6.08 3.90
CA ARG A 130 -2.74 6.21 5.15
C ARG A 130 -2.86 7.66 5.59
N SER A 131 -1.77 8.42 5.52
CA SER A 131 -1.76 9.84 5.85
C SER A 131 -2.64 10.67 4.89
N ARG A 132 -2.71 10.30 3.61
CA ARG A 132 -3.59 10.92 2.62
C ARG A 132 -5.06 10.66 2.94
N VAL A 133 -5.42 9.40 3.19
CA VAL A 133 -6.78 8.99 3.58
C VAL A 133 -7.19 9.65 4.90
N ALA A 134 -6.29 9.74 5.90
CA ALA A 134 -6.57 10.44 7.15
C ALA A 134 -6.92 11.93 6.90
N ARG A 135 -6.16 12.61 6.05
CA ARG A 135 -6.47 13.99 5.66
C ARG A 135 -7.78 14.09 4.87
N GLY A 136 -8.05 13.14 3.98
CA GLY A 136 -9.32 13.04 3.26
C GLY A 136 -10.51 12.91 4.22
N LEU A 137 -10.40 11.99 5.18
CA LEU A 137 -11.40 11.76 6.21
C LEU A 137 -11.64 12.98 7.08
N ALA A 138 -10.58 13.68 7.50
CA ALA A 138 -10.72 14.93 8.25
C ALA A 138 -11.43 16.03 7.44
N ARG A 139 -11.09 16.18 6.14
CA ARG A 139 -11.76 17.15 5.26
C ARG A 139 -13.25 16.83 5.09
N VAL A 140 -13.58 15.57 4.86
CA VAL A 140 -14.94 15.08 4.69
C VAL A 140 -15.74 15.26 5.98
N ALA A 141 -15.18 14.91 7.14
CA ALA A 141 -15.86 15.06 8.42
C ALA A 141 -16.19 16.53 8.75
N ALA A 142 -15.40 17.47 8.23
CA ALA A 142 -15.62 18.91 8.37
C ALA A 142 -16.47 19.52 7.23
N SER A 143 -16.99 18.72 6.30
CA SER A 143 -17.65 19.23 5.09
C SER A 143 -19.14 19.52 5.28
N ALA A 144 -19.70 20.36 4.41
CA ALA A 144 -21.13 20.67 4.41
C ALA A 144 -21.97 19.43 4.05
N GLU A 145 -21.43 18.53 3.24
CA GLU A 145 -22.04 17.25 2.89
C GLU A 145 -22.18 16.35 4.12
N ALA A 146 -21.18 16.32 5.02
CA ALA A 146 -21.32 15.56 6.27
C ALA A 146 -22.45 16.13 7.14
N VAL A 147 -22.56 17.47 7.22
CA VAL A 147 -23.68 18.12 7.91
C VAL A 147 -25.02 17.81 7.23
N ALA A 148 -25.10 17.90 5.90
CA ALA A 148 -26.31 17.60 5.14
C ALA A 148 -26.72 16.13 5.25
N LEU A 149 -25.76 15.21 5.32
CA LEU A 149 -26.02 13.79 5.53
C LEU A 149 -26.64 13.54 6.91
N VAL A 150 -26.02 14.09 7.96
CA VAL A 150 -26.48 13.93 9.35
C VAL A 150 -27.83 14.63 9.59
N THR A 151 -27.94 15.90 9.21
CA THR A 151 -29.12 16.74 9.47
C THR A 151 -30.25 16.54 8.46
N GLY A 152 -29.92 16.11 7.23
CA GLY A 152 -30.86 16.08 6.11
C GLY A 152 -31.26 17.45 5.55
N VAL A 153 -30.51 18.51 5.90
CA VAL A 153 -30.77 19.89 5.47
C VAL A 153 -29.54 20.44 4.77
N ALA A 154 -29.74 21.09 3.62
CA ALA A 154 -28.67 21.82 2.94
C ALA A 154 -28.42 23.15 3.66
N VAL A 155 -27.25 23.33 4.26
CA VAL A 155 -26.84 24.62 4.80
C VAL A 155 -26.36 25.50 3.64
N GLY A 156 -27.31 26.11 2.93
CA GLY A 156 -27.04 27.20 2.00
C GLY A 156 -26.93 28.50 2.77
N ALA A 157 -25.86 29.27 2.53
CA ALA A 157 -25.82 30.70 2.84
C ALA A 157 -27.07 31.35 2.23
N GLY A 158 -28.00 31.78 3.09
CA GLY A 158 -29.28 32.33 2.67
C GLY A 158 -29.06 33.53 1.76
N SER A 159 -29.29 33.35 0.46
CA SER A 159 -29.50 34.45 -0.46
C SER A 159 -30.78 35.17 -0.03
N ALA A 160 -30.61 36.32 0.60
CA ALA A 160 -31.66 37.21 1.04
C ALA A 160 -32.33 37.92 -0.15
N THR A 161 -33.06 37.19 -1.00
CA THR A 161 -34.04 37.79 -1.93
C THR A 161 -35.04 36.72 -2.39
N GLY A 162 -36.28 36.79 -1.93
CA GLY A 162 -37.35 35.98 -2.49
C GLY A 162 -38.57 35.85 -1.58
N ARG A 163 -39.39 36.90 -1.53
CA ARG A 163 -40.75 36.84 -0.99
C ARG A 163 -41.61 36.00 -1.93
N SER A 164 -42.14 34.89 -1.47
CA SER A 164 -43.25 34.19 -2.14
C SER A 164 -44.35 33.88 -1.14
N ASP A 165 -45.49 34.52 -1.38
CA ASP A 165 -46.81 34.26 -0.81
C ASP A 165 -47.27 32.81 -1.06
N GLY A 166 -47.98 32.27 -0.07
CA GLY A 166 -49.21 31.51 -0.31
C GLY A 166 -49.11 30.09 -0.86
N ALA A 167 -48.69 29.14 -0.03
CA ALA A 167 -49.31 27.81 0.05
C ALA A 167 -48.85 27.14 1.36
N ILE A 168 -49.76 26.97 2.33
CA ILE A 168 -49.52 26.09 3.49
C ILE A 168 -49.67 24.65 2.97
N GLY A 169 -48.68 24.22 2.20
CA GLY A 169 -48.30 22.82 2.15
C GLY A 169 -47.58 22.54 3.45
N GLU A 170 -48.03 21.52 4.17
CA GLU A 170 -47.33 20.97 5.33
C GLU A 170 -45.84 20.87 4.98
N PRO A 171 -44.93 21.58 5.66
CA PRO A 171 -43.52 21.38 5.42
C PRO A 171 -43.26 19.91 5.74
N ALA A 172 -42.89 19.12 4.74
CA ALA A 172 -42.38 17.78 4.94
C ALA A 172 -41.11 17.93 5.79
N PHE A 173 -41.28 17.95 7.11
CA PHE A 173 -40.22 17.87 8.11
C PHE A 173 -39.72 16.42 8.08
N GLY A 174 -39.04 16.11 6.98
CA GLY A 174 -38.38 14.85 6.72
C GLY A 174 -37.09 15.18 5.98
N PRO A 175 -35.96 14.58 6.39
CA PRO A 175 -34.70 14.79 5.69
C PRO A 175 -34.85 14.40 4.21
N ASP A 176 -34.47 15.29 3.30
CA ASP A 176 -34.59 15.02 1.85
C ASP A 176 -33.70 13.82 1.50
N PRO A 177 -34.29 12.67 1.11
CA PRO A 177 -33.54 11.45 0.82
C PRO A 177 -32.60 11.63 -0.38
N THR A 178 -32.96 12.48 -1.34
CA THR A 178 -32.14 12.78 -2.51
C THR A 178 -30.91 13.59 -2.11
N LEU A 179 -31.08 14.60 -1.25
CA LEU A 179 -29.96 15.37 -0.70
C LEU A 179 -28.98 14.48 0.08
N ARG A 180 -29.51 13.57 0.91
CA ARG A 180 -28.68 12.61 1.67
C ARG A 180 -27.92 11.65 0.77
N ALA A 181 -28.56 11.11 -0.27
CA ALA A 181 -27.91 10.23 -1.23
C ALA A 181 -26.79 10.95 -2.00
N GLN A 182 -27.01 12.21 -2.39
CA GLN A 182 -25.99 13.03 -3.04
C GLN A 182 -24.81 13.34 -2.11
N ALA A 183 -25.09 13.74 -0.86
CA ALA A 183 -24.06 13.99 0.14
C ALA A 183 -23.23 12.73 0.43
N ALA A 184 -23.87 11.58 0.64
CA ALA A 184 -23.20 10.31 0.83
C ALA A 184 -22.33 9.94 -0.37
N ALA A 185 -22.85 10.10 -1.60
CA ALA A 185 -22.10 9.83 -2.82
C ALA A 185 -20.86 10.72 -2.98
N ALA A 186 -20.97 12.02 -2.64
CA ALA A 186 -19.86 12.96 -2.70
C ALA A 186 -18.76 12.62 -1.68
N ILE A 187 -19.16 12.34 -0.43
CA ILE A 187 -18.25 11.87 0.63
C ILE A 187 -17.53 10.59 0.21
N ALA A 188 -18.30 9.60 -0.26
CA ALA A 188 -17.78 8.32 -0.70
C ALA A 188 -16.79 8.46 -1.86
N ALA A 189 -17.10 9.29 -2.86
CA ALA A 189 -16.19 9.53 -3.98
C ALA A 189 -14.87 10.15 -3.53
N ALA A 190 -14.91 11.13 -2.61
CA ALA A 190 -13.69 11.77 -2.10
C ALA A 190 -12.79 10.78 -1.35
N LEU A 191 -13.38 9.93 -0.50
CA LEU A 191 -12.62 8.93 0.26
C LEU A 191 -12.08 7.80 -0.63
N LEU A 192 -12.94 7.22 -1.48
CA LEU A 192 -12.55 6.11 -2.32
C LEU A 192 -11.52 6.51 -3.39
N ALA A 193 -11.47 7.78 -3.80
CA ALA A 193 -10.40 8.26 -4.68
C ALA A 193 -9.02 8.21 -4.01
N ASP A 194 -8.92 8.61 -2.74
CA ASP A 194 -7.67 8.51 -1.97
C ASP A 194 -7.27 7.03 -1.73
N VAL A 195 -8.25 6.16 -1.52
CA VAL A 195 -8.03 4.70 -1.38
C VAL A 195 -7.56 4.07 -2.70
N ASP A 196 -8.25 4.33 -3.80
CA ASP A 196 -7.92 3.78 -5.12
C ASP A 196 -6.51 4.21 -5.58
N ALA A 197 -6.12 5.46 -5.28
CA ALA A 197 -4.77 5.95 -5.56
C ALA A 197 -3.70 5.15 -4.79
N LEU A 198 -3.94 4.86 -3.51
CA LEU A 198 -3.03 4.01 -2.72
C LEU A 198 -2.97 2.58 -3.25
N LEU A 199 -4.11 1.97 -3.55
CA LEU A 199 -4.14 0.60 -4.08
C LEU A 199 -3.39 0.51 -5.41
N THR A 200 -3.59 1.48 -6.30
CA THR A 200 -2.88 1.57 -7.58
C THR A 200 -1.37 1.72 -7.39
N GLU A 201 -0.93 2.54 -6.42
CA GLU A 201 0.48 2.72 -6.09
C GLU A 201 1.11 1.43 -5.56
N LEU A 202 0.41 0.73 -4.65
CA LEU A 202 0.86 -0.56 -4.10
C LEU A 202 0.93 -1.64 -5.18
N ASP A 203 -0.09 -1.75 -6.04
CA ASP A 203 -0.09 -2.70 -7.16
C ASP A 203 1.08 -2.43 -8.12
N GLY A 204 1.39 -1.15 -8.38
CA GLY A 204 2.54 -0.75 -9.18
C GLY A 204 3.87 -1.18 -8.56
N LEU A 205 4.02 -1.01 -7.25
CA LEU A 205 5.21 -1.48 -6.52
C LEU A 205 5.32 -3.00 -6.56
N LEU A 206 4.24 -3.72 -6.28
CA LEU A 206 4.20 -5.18 -6.29
C LEU A 206 4.50 -5.76 -7.68
N ALA A 207 3.98 -5.14 -8.75
CA ALA A 207 4.25 -5.55 -10.12
C ALA A 207 5.71 -5.34 -10.54
N ARG A 208 6.37 -4.29 -10.03
CA ARG A 208 7.80 -4.03 -10.27
C ARG A 208 8.70 -5.01 -9.52
N GLY A 209 8.34 -5.37 -8.28
CA GLY A 209 9.14 -6.22 -7.41
C GLY A 209 10.47 -5.57 -6.96
N PRO A 210 11.34 -6.33 -6.29
CA PRO A 210 12.65 -5.86 -5.84
C PRO A 210 13.59 -5.62 -7.03
N ALA A 211 14.21 -4.44 -7.06
CA ALA A 211 15.16 -4.07 -8.11
C ALA A 211 16.54 -4.66 -7.81
N VAL A 212 16.82 -5.87 -8.30
CA VAL A 212 18.19 -6.39 -8.32
C VAL A 212 18.89 -5.81 -9.54
N ALA A 213 20.03 -5.13 -9.34
CA ALA A 213 20.87 -4.75 -10.46
C ALA A 213 21.34 -6.04 -11.17
N GLU A 214 20.84 -6.30 -12.37
CA GLU A 214 21.32 -7.41 -13.20
C GLU A 214 22.79 -7.16 -13.51
N THR A 215 23.67 -7.75 -12.70
CA THR A 215 25.06 -7.85 -13.06
C THR A 215 25.10 -8.95 -14.12
N LYS A 216 25.11 -8.55 -15.39
CA LYS A 216 25.22 -9.46 -16.53
C LYS A 216 26.50 -10.27 -16.35
N VAL A 217 26.40 -11.45 -15.73
CA VAL A 217 27.49 -12.41 -15.64
C VAL A 217 27.65 -12.90 -17.07
N VAL A 218 28.60 -12.30 -17.79
CA VAL A 218 29.10 -12.88 -19.03
C VAL A 218 29.59 -14.27 -18.62
N ALA A 219 28.85 -15.28 -19.05
CA ALA A 219 29.23 -16.67 -18.88
C ALA A 219 30.55 -16.86 -19.63
N ALA A 220 31.66 -16.65 -18.93
CA ALA A 220 32.93 -17.20 -19.35
C ALA A 220 32.74 -18.71 -19.24
N ASP A 221 32.83 -19.39 -20.39
CA ASP A 221 32.79 -20.85 -20.54
C ASP A 221 33.35 -21.55 -19.31
N ILE A 222 32.47 -22.18 -18.53
CA ILE A 222 32.88 -23.17 -17.54
C ILE A 222 32.91 -24.50 -18.30
N PRO A 223 34.07 -25.03 -18.70
CA PRO A 223 34.12 -26.39 -19.23
C PRO A 223 33.64 -27.32 -18.12
N SER A 224 32.53 -27.99 -18.39
CA SER A 224 31.96 -29.05 -17.56
C SER A 224 32.97 -30.20 -17.48
N THR A 225 33.83 -30.22 -16.46
CA THR A 225 34.63 -31.40 -16.10
C THR A 225 33.77 -32.36 -15.30
N ALA A 226 32.77 -32.96 -15.96
CA ALA A 226 32.19 -34.22 -15.53
C ALA A 226 33.18 -35.34 -15.89
N THR A 227 34.26 -35.49 -15.12
CA THR A 227 35.18 -36.62 -15.28
C THR A 227 34.57 -37.84 -14.60
N THR A 228 34.15 -38.78 -15.45
CA THR A 228 33.81 -40.16 -15.17
C THR A 228 34.91 -40.84 -14.33
N LEU A 229 34.64 -41.07 -13.03
CA LEU A 229 35.39 -42.04 -12.23
C LEU A 229 35.00 -43.44 -12.68
N ARG A 230 35.76 -44.01 -13.62
CA ARG A 230 35.71 -45.43 -13.95
C ARG A 230 36.67 -46.14 -12.99
N VAL A 231 36.12 -46.76 -11.95
CA VAL A 231 36.84 -47.71 -11.10
C VAL A 231 36.94 -49.01 -11.89
N GLU A 232 38.14 -49.36 -12.35
CA GLU A 232 38.46 -50.72 -12.75
C GLU A 232 38.94 -51.47 -11.51
N LEU A 233 38.28 -52.58 -11.20
CA LEU A 233 38.69 -53.61 -10.23
C LEU A 233 39.41 -54.73 -10.98
#